data_AF-A0A249SYX7-F1
#
_entry.id   AF-A0A249SYX7-F1
#
_cell.length_a   1.000
_cell.length_b   1.000
_cell.length_c   1.000
_cell.angle_alpha   90.00
_cell.angle_beta   90.00
_cell.angle_gamma   90.00
#
_symmetry.space_group_name_H-M   'P 1'
#
loop_
_entity.id
_entity.type
_entity.pdbx_description
1 polymer ?
#
loop_
_entity_poly.entity_id
_entity_poly.type
_entity_poly.pdbx_seq_one_letter_code
_entity_poly.pdbx_strand_id
1 'polypeptide(L)'
;MEKFLDQFDHVILLTAPDEVIVQCLQTRSGTAYGQSKEEIARVLRLKHEIEPLLREGADLEINTDMPVEAAVALIRHHIKH
;
A
#
# COMPACT_ATOMS: atom_id res chain seq x y z
N MET A 1 -16.76 -3.08 -8.84
CA MET A 1 -15.42 -3.41 -8.32
C MET A 1 -15.44 -4.80 -7.71
N GLU A 2 -16.50 -5.15 -6.96
CA GLU A 2 -16.79 -6.48 -6.42
C GLU A 2 -16.45 -7.63 -7.39
N LYS A 3 -17.06 -7.68 -8.59
CA LYS A 3 -16.79 -8.74 -9.59
C LYS A 3 -15.32 -8.96 -10.01
N PHE A 4 -14.44 -7.97 -9.81
CA PHE A 4 -13.01 -8.13 -10.07
C PHE A 4 -12.28 -8.68 -8.84
N LEU A 5 -12.61 -8.17 -7.65
CA LEU A 5 -12.02 -8.63 -6.39
C LEU A 5 -12.47 -10.06 -6.03
N ASP A 6 -13.69 -10.45 -6.40
CA ASP A 6 -14.24 -11.80 -6.23
C ASP A 6 -13.45 -12.90 -6.98
N GLN A 7 -12.51 -12.53 -7.87
CA GLN A 7 -11.63 -13.48 -8.57
C GLN A 7 -10.38 -13.84 -7.77
N PHE A 8 -10.14 -13.19 -6.64
CA PHE A 8 -8.99 -13.42 -5.79
C PHE A 8 -9.43 -14.05 -4.47
N ASP A 9 -8.70 -15.08 -4.02
CA ASP A 9 -8.98 -15.74 -2.74
C ASP A 9 -8.62 -14.84 -1.54
N HIS A 10 -7.64 -13.94 -1.70
CA HIS A 10 -7.21 -12.97 -0.69
C HIS A 10 -6.79 -11.64 -1.34
N VAL A 11 -7.32 -10.54 -0.83
CA VAL A 11 -6.96 -9.17 -1.20
C VAL A 11 -6.31 -8.49 0.00
N ILE A 12 -5.00 -8.21 -0.11
CA ILE A 12 -4.22 -7.58 0.96
C ILE A 12 -3.89 -6.15 0.58
N LEU A 13 -4.30 -5.20 1.40
CA LEU A 13 -3.94 -3.79 1.28
C LEU A 13 -2.66 -3.51 2.09
N LEU A 14 -1.62 -3.01 1.42
CA LEU A 14 -0.41 -2.50 2.06
C LEU A 14 -0.50 -0.98 2.21
N THR A 15 -0.54 -0.50 3.45
CA THR A 15 -0.52 0.94 3.77
C THR A 15 0.81 1.34 4.38
N ALA A 16 1.09 2.64 4.46
CA ALA A 16 2.20 3.17 5.24
C ALA A 16 1.90 4.62 5.64
N PRO A 17 2.46 5.15 6.74
CA PRO A 17 2.37 6.57 7.07
C PRO A 17 2.89 7.46 5.93
N ASP A 18 2.38 8.68 5.84
CA ASP A 18 2.76 9.63 4.79
C ASP A 18 4.28 9.86 4.73
N GLU A 19 4.91 9.97 5.90
CA GLU A 19 6.36 10.17 6.02
C GLU A 19 7.16 9.00 5.43
N VAL A 20 6.69 7.77 5.64
CA VAL A 20 7.30 6.55 5.08
C VAL A 20 7.13 6.52 3.56
N ILE A 21 5.94 6.87 3.04
CA ILE A 21 5.71 6.97 1.59
C ILE A 21 6.65 8.01 0.96
N VAL A 22 6.81 9.18 1.59
CA VAL A 22 7.71 10.24 1.11
C VAL A 22 9.16 9.76 1.09
N GLN A 23 9.63 9.13 2.17
CA GLN A 23 10.99 8.59 2.25
C GLN A 23 11.24 7.51 1.18
N CYS A 24 10.28 6.61 0.96
CA CYS A 24 10.35 5.58 -0.08
C CYS A 24 10.47 6.20 -1.49
N LEU A 25 9.71 7.25 -1.79
CA LEU A 25 9.77 7.94 -3.07
C LEU A 25 11.11 8.64 -3.30
N GLN A 26 11.69 9.25 -2.26
CA GLN A 26 12.98 9.95 -2.34
C GLN A 26 14.17 9.01 -2.53
N THR A 27 14.11 7.81 -1.95
CA THR A 27 15.21 6.84 -1.99
C THR A 27 15.18 5.92 -3.21
N ARG A 28 14.09 5.96 -4.00
CA ARG A 28 13.90 5.12 -5.18
C ARG A 28 14.86 5.50 -6.31
N SER A 29 15.71 4.58 -6.71
CA SER A 29 16.58 4.72 -7.89
C SER A 29 15.81 4.50 -9.21
N GLY A 30 15.96 5.42 -10.18
CA GLY A 30 15.36 5.32 -11.53
C GLY A 30 14.53 6.55 -11.92
N THR A 31 14.01 6.59 -13.15
CA THR A 31 13.05 7.63 -13.60
C THR A 31 11.69 7.36 -12.95
N ALA A 32 11.47 7.90 -11.75
CA ALA A 32 10.32 7.60 -10.94
C ALA A 32 9.45 8.85 -10.72
N TYR A 33 8.19 8.74 -11.12
CA TYR A 33 7.12 9.61 -10.62
C TYR A 33 7.12 9.62 -9.08
N GLY A 34 6.94 10.80 -8.49
CA GLY A 34 6.89 10.98 -7.04
C GLY A 34 8.17 11.56 -6.45
N GLN A 35 9.09 12.09 -7.27
CA GLN A 35 10.33 12.71 -6.78
C GLN A 35 10.21 14.24 -6.66
N SER A 36 9.33 14.88 -7.45
CA SER A 36 9.06 16.31 -7.30
C SER A 36 8.11 16.57 -6.12
N LYS A 37 8.16 17.78 -5.55
CA LYS A 37 7.27 18.17 -4.45
C LYS A 37 5.79 18.10 -4.85
N GLU A 38 5.48 18.49 -6.09
CA GLU A 38 4.14 18.47 -6.67
C GLU A 38 3.64 17.03 -6.84
N GLU A 39 4.52 16.12 -7.27
CA GLU A 39 4.20 14.70 -7.41
C GLU A 39 4.00 14.04 -6.04
N ILE A 40 4.84 14.35 -5.05
CA ILE A 40 4.69 13.87 -3.68
C ILE A 40 3.33 14.32 -3.11
N ALA A 41 2.99 15.61 -3.24
CA ALA A 41 1.69 16.13 -2.80
C ALA A 41 0.53 15.42 -3.50
N ARG A 42 0.66 15.12 -4.79
CA ARG A 42 -0.34 14.36 -5.55
C ARG A 42 -0.44 12.91 -5.06
N VAL A 43 0.67 12.24 -4.77
CA VAL A 43 0.68 10.89 -4.21
C VAL A 43 -0.05 10.87 -2.87
N LEU A 44 0.27 11.78 -1.95
CA LEU A 44 -0.39 11.84 -0.65
C LEU A 44 -1.88 12.14 -0.77
N ARG A 45 -2.26 13.10 -1.64
CA ARG A 45 -3.67 13.37 -1.92
C ARG A 45 -4.40 12.12 -2.42
N LEU A 46 -3.84 11.44 -3.41
CA LEU A 46 -4.45 10.22 -3.96
C LEU A 46 -4.54 9.11 -2.93
N LYS A 47 -3.51 8.95 -2.09
CA LYS A 47 -3.53 8.02 -0.97
C LYS A 47 -4.74 8.28 -0.07
N HIS A 48 -4.91 9.51 0.41
CA HIS A 48 -6.02 9.89 1.30
C HIS A 48 -7.40 9.73 0.66
N GLU A 49 -7.51 9.92 -0.65
CA GLU A 49 -8.77 9.76 -1.39
C GLU A 49 -9.11 8.29 -1.69
N ILE A 50 -8.09 7.45 -1.95
CA ILE A 50 -8.27 6.11 -2.51
C ILE A 50 -8.14 5.01 -1.45
N GLU A 51 -7.27 5.15 -0.44
CA GLU A 51 -7.11 4.13 0.61
C GLU A 51 -8.42 3.74 1.32
N PRO A 52 -9.35 4.67 1.63
CA PRO A 52 -10.65 4.30 2.19
C PRO A 52 -11.42 3.31 1.31
N LEU A 53 -11.40 3.53 -0.02
CA LEU A 53 -12.08 2.66 -0.99
C LEU A 53 -11.38 1.30 -1.12
N LEU A 54 -10.04 1.28 -1.03
CA LEU A 54 -9.29 0.03 -1.07
C LEU A 54 -9.52 -0.81 0.19
N ARG A 55 -9.70 -0.17 1.34
CA ARG A 55 -9.97 -0.84 2.62
C ARG A 55 -11.32 -1.55 2.61
N GLU A 56 -12.31 -1.04 1.89
CA GLU A 56 -13.61 -1.71 1.74
C GLU A 56 -13.52 -3.06 1.01
N GLY A 57 -12.52 -3.23 0.14
CA GLY A 57 -12.33 -4.44 -0.66
C GLY A 57 -11.18 -5.34 -0.21
N ALA A 58 -10.56 -5.07 0.94
CA ALA A 58 -9.41 -5.82 1.44
C ALA A 58 -9.81 -6.75 2.59
N ASP A 59 -9.32 -8.00 2.54
CA ASP A 59 -9.49 -8.97 3.62
C ASP A 59 -8.52 -8.73 4.78
N LEU A 60 -7.38 -8.09 4.46
CA LEU A 60 -6.35 -7.75 5.42
C LEU A 60 -5.68 -6.43 5.03
N GLU A 61 -5.56 -5.53 6.01
CA GLU A 61 -4.72 -4.34 5.92
C GLU A 61 -3.42 -4.55 6.70
N ILE A 62 -2.28 -4.22 6.08
CA ILE A 62 -0.96 -4.27 6.72
C ILE A 62 -0.32 -2.90 6.59
N ASN A 63 -0.07 -2.23 7.73
CA ASN A 63 0.80 -1.07 7.77
C ASN A 63 2.26 -1.54 7.64
N THR A 64 2.95 -1.07 6.61
CA THR A 64 4.32 -1.46 6.24
C THR A 64 5.40 -0.60 6.89
N ASP A 65 5.05 0.23 7.89
CA ASP A 65 6.02 0.85 8.82
C ASP A 65 6.59 -0.19 9.82
N MET A 66 7.17 -1.25 9.26
CA MET A 66 7.75 -2.39 9.95
C MET A 66 8.79 -3.07 9.06
N PRO A 67 9.65 -3.94 9.61
CA PRO A 67 10.57 -4.74 8.81
C PRO A 67 9.83 -5.60 7.77
N VAL A 68 10.44 -5.75 6.59
CA VAL A 68 9.85 -6.52 5.47
C VAL A 68 9.55 -7.96 5.89
N GLU A 69 10.39 -8.56 6.71
CA GLU A 69 10.23 -9.93 7.20
C GLU A 69 8.96 -10.08 8.06
N ALA A 70 8.59 -9.05 8.82
CA ALA A 70 7.37 -9.04 9.61
C ALA A 70 6.13 -8.95 8.72
N ALA A 71 6.13 -8.06 7.73
CA ALA A 71 5.04 -7.96 6.76
C ALA A 71 4.85 -9.27 5.98
N VAL A 72 5.96 -9.88 5.52
CA VAL A 72 5.93 -11.19 4.85
C VAL A 72 5.38 -12.28 5.76
N ALA A 73 5.75 -12.29 7.05
CA ALA A 73 5.21 -13.26 8.01
C ALA A 73 3.69 -13.12 8.18
N LEU A 74 3.16 -11.89 8.26
CA LEU A 74 1.73 -11.62 8.33
C LEU A 74 0.99 -12.12 7.08
N ILE A 75 1.51 -11.83 5.89
CA ILE A 75 0.95 -12.32 4.63
C ILE A 75 0.94 -13.85 4.62
N ARG A 76 2.06 -14.50 4.98
CA ARG A 76 2.16 -15.96 5.00
C ARG A 76 1.23 -16.61 6.02
N HIS A 77 0.93 -15.93 7.13
CA HIS A 77 -0.02 -16.41 8.10
C HIS A 77 -1.45 -16.34 7.56
N HIS A 78 -1.81 -15.22 6.91
CA HIS A 78 -3.14 -15.01 6.34
C HIS A 78 -3.50 -16.01 5.24
N ILE A 79 -2.59 -16.26 4.28
CA ILE A 79 -2.85 -17.14 3.12
C ILE A 79 -2.79 -18.65 3.43
N LYS A 80 -2.46 -19.03 4.68
CA LYS A 80 -2.35 -20.45 5.10
C LYS A 80 -3.65 -20.99 5.70
N HIS A 81 -4.68 -20.15 5.81
CA HIS A 81 -6.02 -20.48 6.30
C HIS A 81 -7.01 -20.47 5.14
#